data_AF-A0A223Z4B6-F1
#
_entry.id   AF-A0A223Z4B6-F1
#
_cell.length_a   1.000
_cell.length_b   1.000
_cell.length_c   1.000
_cell.angle_alpha   90.00
_cell.angle_beta   90.00
_cell.angle_gamma   90.00
#
_symmetry.space_group_name_H-M   'P 1'
#
loop_
_entity.id
_entity.type
_entity.pdbx_description
1 polymer ?
#
loop_
_entity_poly.entity_id
_entity_poly.type
_entity_poly.pdbx_seq_one_letter_code
_entity_poly.pdbx_strand_id
1 'polypeptide(L)'
;DIQPGVTIPIGAGTEIIAGEGSIVTAGGIDCHIHFICPQQIEEALMSGVTTMIGGGTGPAHGTYATTCTPGPWHIRAMLAAAEAFPMNLGFLGKGNC
;
A
#
# COMPACT_ATOMS: atom_id res chain seq x y z
N ASP A 1 0.45 3.97 37.26
CA ASP A 1 0.88 4.42 38.60
C ASP A 1 1.23 3.27 39.55
N ILE A 2 0.45 2.17 39.54
CA ILE A 2 0.57 1.07 40.53
C ILE A 2 1.28 -0.20 40.00
N GLN A 3 1.56 -0.30 38.70
CA GLN A 3 2.20 -1.46 38.09
C GLN A 3 3.72 -1.24 37.93
N PRO A 4 4.57 -2.23 38.24
CA PRO A 4 6.01 -2.12 38.03
C PRO A 4 6.37 -2.25 36.54
N GLY A 5 7.44 -1.57 36.10
CA GLY A 5 8.08 -1.82 34.79
C GLY A 5 7.31 -1.36 33.54
N VAL A 6 6.32 -0.46 33.68
CA VAL A 6 5.53 0.04 32.55
C VAL A 6 6.39 0.88 31.60
N THR A 7 6.45 0.49 30.33
CA THR A 7 7.11 1.25 29.24
C THR A 7 6.12 1.79 28.20
N ILE A 8 4.91 1.21 28.12
CA ILE A 8 3.82 1.62 27.24
C ILE A 8 2.64 2.03 28.14
N PRO A 9 2.44 3.32 28.42
CA PRO A 9 1.35 3.79 29.29
C PRO A 9 -0.01 3.71 28.59
N ILE A 10 -1.05 3.35 29.35
CA ILE A 10 -2.45 3.33 28.90
C ILE A 10 -3.21 4.41 29.68
N GLY A 11 -3.93 5.27 28.97
CA GLY A 11 -4.68 6.38 29.54
C GLY A 11 -6.02 6.62 28.85
N ALA A 12 -6.67 7.75 29.16
CA ALA A 12 -8.01 8.07 28.64
C ALA A 12 -8.08 8.24 27.12
N GLY A 13 -6.94 8.52 26.47
CA GLY A 13 -6.83 8.65 25.01
C GLY A 13 -6.31 7.42 24.29
N THR A 14 -6.21 6.27 24.97
CA THR A 14 -5.65 5.03 24.41
C THR A 14 -6.76 4.09 23.97
N GLU A 15 -6.78 3.74 22.68
CA GLU A 15 -7.63 2.67 22.13
C GLU A 15 -6.94 1.30 22.31
N ILE A 16 -7.73 0.22 22.43
CA ILE A 16 -7.26 -1.14 22.67
C ILE A 16 -7.77 -2.08 21.57
N ILE A 17 -6.85 -2.82 20.94
CA ILE A 17 -7.16 -3.96 20.09
C ILE A 17 -6.67 -5.22 20.80
N ALA A 18 -7.58 -6.17 21.07
CA ALA A 18 -7.27 -7.44 21.71
C ALA A 18 -6.49 -8.36 20.76
N GLY A 19 -5.32 -8.84 21.21
CA GLY A 19 -4.39 -9.64 20.40
C GLY A 19 -4.08 -11.01 21.00
N GLU A 20 -4.68 -11.37 22.13
CA GLU A 20 -4.48 -12.67 22.77
C GLU A 20 -4.85 -13.83 21.82
N GLY A 21 -3.96 -14.81 21.71
CA GLY A 21 -4.13 -15.95 20.81
C GLY A 21 -3.95 -15.64 19.32
N SER A 22 -3.64 -14.40 18.95
CA SER A 22 -3.42 -13.99 17.55
C SER A 22 -1.94 -13.95 17.20
N ILE A 23 -1.62 -14.14 15.92
CA ILE A 23 -0.32 -13.81 15.35
C ILE A 23 -0.46 -12.45 14.67
N VAL A 24 0.39 -11.50 15.06
CA VAL A 24 0.46 -10.17 14.46
C VAL A 24 1.75 -10.07 13.66
N THR A 25 1.63 -9.72 12.38
CA THR A 25 2.76 -9.47 11.48
C THR A 25 2.75 -8.02 11.01
N ALA A 26 3.86 -7.58 10.41
CA ALA A 26 3.82 -6.40 9.55
C ALA A 26 2.88 -6.67 8.35
N GLY A 27 2.37 -5.60 7.75
CA GLY A 27 1.69 -5.70 6.46
C GLY A 27 2.69 -6.03 5.34
N GLY A 28 2.23 -6.80 4.36
CA GLY A 28 3.04 -7.18 3.21
C GLY A 28 3.40 -5.98 2.32
N ILE A 29 4.53 -6.09 1.63
CA ILE A 29 4.98 -5.13 0.63
C ILE A 29 5.13 -5.89 -0.69
N ASP A 30 4.27 -5.59 -1.66
CA ASP A 30 4.41 -6.09 -3.03
C ASP A 30 5.11 -5.02 -3.87
N CYS A 31 6.27 -5.37 -4.43
CA CYS A 31 7.09 -4.45 -5.22
C CYS A 31 7.08 -4.73 -6.73
N HIS A 32 6.18 -5.60 -7.21
CA HIS A 32 6.04 -5.92 -8.62
C HIS A 32 4.59 -5.77 -9.09
N ILE A 33 4.00 -4.60 -8.83
CA ILE A 33 2.62 -4.33 -9.21
C ILE A 33 2.52 -3.77 -10.64
N HIS A 34 1.69 -4.40 -11.44
CA HIS A 34 1.14 -3.78 -12.65
C HIS A 34 -0.18 -3.12 -12.27
N PHE A 35 -0.24 -1.78 -12.30
CA PHE A 35 -1.47 -1.03 -11.99
C PHE A 35 -2.45 -1.05 -13.17
N ILE A 36 -2.97 -2.25 -13.45
CA ILE A 36 -3.90 -2.55 -14.56
C ILE A 36 -5.30 -2.04 -14.22
N CYS A 37 -5.75 -2.27 -12.99
CA CYS A 37 -7.05 -1.84 -12.55
C CYS A 37 -7.06 -1.57 -11.03
N PRO A 38 -7.91 -0.65 -10.54
CA PRO A 38 -7.95 -0.29 -9.12
C PRO A 38 -8.41 -1.43 -8.20
N GLN A 39 -9.14 -2.42 -8.74
CA GLN A 39 -9.65 -3.56 -7.97
C GLN A 39 -8.53 -4.39 -7.33
N GLN A 40 -7.33 -4.40 -7.93
CA GLN A 40 -6.17 -5.10 -7.37
C GLN A 40 -5.79 -4.59 -5.98
N ILE A 41 -6.11 -3.33 -5.65
CA ILE A 41 -5.77 -2.73 -4.35
C ILE A 41 -6.57 -3.37 -3.21
N GLU A 42 -7.86 -3.62 -3.44
CA GLU A 42 -8.72 -4.29 -2.44
C GLU A 42 -8.28 -5.74 -2.24
N GLU A 43 -8.01 -6.46 -3.33
CA GLU A 43 -7.52 -7.84 -3.27
C GLU A 43 -6.18 -7.93 -2.50
N ALA A 44 -5.25 -7.01 -2.78
CA ALA A 44 -3.98 -6.93 -2.08
C ALA A 44 -4.19 -6.68 -0.57
N LEU A 45 -5.05 -5.73 -0.22
CA LEU A 45 -5.35 -5.41 1.18
C LEU A 45 -5.96 -6.59 1.93
N MET A 46 -6.90 -7.29 1.31
CA MET A 46 -7.54 -8.47 1.90
C MET A 46 -6.58 -9.65 2.06
N SER A 47 -5.51 -9.71 1.25
CA SER A 47 -4.43 -10.68 1.41
C SER A 47 -3.39 -10.31 2.48
N GLY A 48 -3.50 -9.12 3.09
CA GLY A 48 -2.58 -8.61 4.12
C GLY A 48 -1.43 -7.75 3.58
N VAL A 49 -1.45 -7.36 2.29
CA VAL A 49 -0.51 -6.39 1.71
C VAL A 49 -0.99 -4.98 2.03
N THR A 50 -0.11 -4.13 2.57
CA THR A 50 -0.44 -2.74 2.93
C THR A 50 0.38 -1.71 2.17
N THR A 51 1.30 -2.18 1.31
CA THR A 51 2.11 -1.34 0.42
C THR A 51 2.25 -2.00 -0.95
N MET A 52 1.97 -1.23 -2.00
CA MET A 52 2.07 -1.65 -3.39
C MET A 52 3.01 -0.71 -4.16
N ILE A 53 4.09 -1.24 -4.70
CA ILE A 53 5.06 -0.51 -5.52
C ILE A 53 5.08 -1.14 -6.91
N GLY A 54 4.97 -0.31 -7.94
CA GLY A 54 4.84 -0.81 -9.30
C GLY A 54 4.61 0.30 -10.31
N GLY A 55 4.01 0.00 -11.46
CA GLY A 55 3.70 1.04 -12.45
C GLY A 55 2.56 0.63 -13.38
N GLY A 56 1.93 1.63 -13.98
CA GLY A 56 0.81 1.42 -14.89
C GLY A 56 -0.05 2.66 -15.04
N THR A 57 -0.92 2.62 -16.05
CA THR A 57 -1.88 3.68 -16.35
C THR A 57 -3.28 3.11 -16.61
N GLY A 58 -3.62 2.02 -15.92
CA GLY A 58 -4.81 1.24 -16.19
C GLY A 58 -4.61 0.21 -17.32
N PRO A 59 -5.69 -0.22 -18.00
CA PRO A 59 -5.74 -1.38 -18.91
C PRO A 59 -5.12 -1.10 -20.30
N ALA A 60 -3.90 -0.53 -20.33
CA ALA A 60 -3.13 -0.26 -21.52
C ALA A 60 -2.11 -1.37 -21.81
N HIS A 61 -1.82 -1.63 -23.08
CA HIS A 61 -0.83 -2.63 -23.50
C HIS A 61 0.54 -2.46 -22.83
N GLY A 62 0.98 -1.21 -22.61
CA GLY A 62 2.21 -0.93 -21.87
C GLY A 62 2.14 -1.43 -20.42
N THR A 63 1.05 -1.17 -19.71
CA THR A 63 0.84 -1.64 -18.33
C THR A 63 0.72 -3.15 -18.25
N TYR A 64 0.07 -3.81 -19.22
CA TYR A 64 -0.02 -5.27 -19.23
C TYR A 64 1.34 -5.94 -19.33
N ALA A 65 2.29 -5.31 -20.02
CA ALA A 65 3.63 -5.85 -20.23
C ALA A 65 4.67 -5.37 -19.22
N THR A 66 4.50 -4.17 -18.65
CA THR A 66 5.54 -3.49 -17.87
C THR A 66 4.97 -2.77 -16.65
N THR A 67 5.70 -2.78 -15.54
CA THR A 67 5.42 -2.00 -14.33
C THR A 67 5.87 -0.55 -14.50
N CYS A 68 5.42 0.11 -15.58
CA CYS A 68 5.84 1.47 -15.91
C CYS A 68 4.66 2.44 -15.97
N THR A 69 4.79 3.55 -15.28
CA THR A 69 3.93 4.73 -15.38
C THR A 69 4.67 5.78 -16.23
N PRO A 70 4.43 5.85 -17.55
CA PRO A 70 5.30 6.55 -18.47
C PRO A 70 5.10 8.08 -18.44
N GLY A 71 6.12 8.79 -17.97
CA GLY A 71 6.23 10.24 -18.11
C GLY A 71 5.48 11.06 -17.05
N PRO A 72 5.75 12.39 -16.98
CA PRO A 72 5.31 13.22 -15.86
C PRO A 72 3.79 13.34 -15.70
N TRP A 73 3.05 13.35 -16.81
CA TRP A 73 1.59 13.47 -16.77
C TRP A 73 0.94 12.24 -16.14
N HIS A 74 1.35 11.04 -16.56
CA HIS A 74 0.82 9.79 -16.01
C HIS A 74 1.20 9.61 -14.55
N ILE A 75 2.43 9.96 -14.14
CA ILE A 75 2.83 9.93 -12.73
C ILE A 75 1.92 10.84 -11.89
N ARG A 76 1.67 12.08 -12.34
CA ARG A 76 0.78 13.01 -11.64
C ARG A 76 -0.66 12.48 -11.54
N ALA A 77 -1.19 11.90 -12.63
CA ALA A 77 -2.53 11.34 -12.65
C ALA A 77 -2.66 10.14 -11.70
N MET A 78 -1.66 9.24 -11.66
CA MET A 78 -1.66 8.10 -10.76
C MET A 78 -1.49 8.50 -9.29
N LEU A 79 -0.67 9.51 -9.00
CA LEU A 79 -0.56 10.09 -7.65
C LEU A 79 -1.90 10.69 -7.19
N ALA A 80 -2.62 11.39 -8.08
CA ALA A 80 -3.95 11.90 -7.74
C ALA A 80 -4.98 10.77 -7.52
N ALA A 81 -4.90 9.69 -8.30
CA ALA A 81 -5.76 8.52 -8.12
C ALA A 81 -5.47 7.76 -6.81
N ALA A 82 -4.22 7.80 -6.33
CA ALA A 82 -3.79 7.11 -5.11
C ALA A 82 -4.53 7.60 -3.85
N GLU A 83 -4.90 8.88 -3.80
CA GLU A 83 -5.63 9.50 -2.67
C GLU A 83 -6.99 8.84 -2.37
N ALA A 84 -7.55 8.09 -3.32
CA ALA A 84 -8.82 7.40 -3.14
C ALA A 84 -8.71 6.08 -2.34
N PHE A 85 -7.50 5.61 -2.02
CA PHE A 85 -7.29 4.27 -1.49
C PHE A 85 -6.55 4.25 -0.15
N PRO A 86 -6.95 3.37 0.81
CA PRO A 86 -6.26 3.19 2.08
C PRO A 86 -5.03 2.26 1.93
N MET A 87 -4.10 2.62 1.05
CA MET A 87 -2.92 1.82 0.69
C MET A 87 -1.71 2.75 0.50
N ASN A 88 -0.52 2.32 0.94
CA ASN A 88 0.70 3.02 0.55
C ASN A 88 1.06 2.66 -0.90
N LEU A 89 1.09 3.64 -1.80
CA LEU A 89 1.31 3.42 -3.24
C LEU A 89 2.60 4.09 -3.73
N GLY A 90 3.43 3.34 -4.47
CA GLY A 90 4.64 3.82 -5.12
C GLY A 90 4.62 3.57 -6.64
N PHE A 91 4.99 4.57 -7.43
CA PHE A 91 4.93 4.51 -8.90
C PHE A 91 6.33 4.56 -9.56
N LEU A 92 6.60 3.56 -10.40
CA LEU A 92 7.83 3.41 -11.18
C LEU A 92 7.67 4.04 -12.56
N GLY A 93 8.67 4.81 -13.00
CA GLY A 93 8.73 5.37 -14.35
C GLY A 93 9.16 4.33 -15.39
N LYS A 94 9.10 4.69 -16.68
CA LYS A 94 9.74 3.89 -17.75
C LYS A 94 11.23 4.21 -17.79
N GLY A 95 12.07 3.22 -17.53
CA GLY A 95 13.54 3.37 -17.55
C GLY A 95 14.17 3.32 -18.94
N ASN A 96 13.46 2.75 -19.92
CA ASN A 96 13.93 2.68 -21.32
C ASN A 96 13.56 3.97 -22.05
N CYS A 97 14.56 4.83 -22.31
CA CYS A 97 14.49 6.00 -23.17
C CYS A 97 15.12 5.73 -24.55
#